data_AF-A0A4S2TRI7-F1
#
_entry.id   AF-A0A4S2TRI7-F1
#
_cell.length_a   1.000
_cell.length_b   1.000
_cell.length_c   1.000
_cell.angle_alpha   90.00
_cell.angle_beta   90.00
_cell.angle_gamma   90.00
#
_symmetry.space_group_name_H-M   'P 1'
#
loop_
_entity.id
_entity.type
_entity.pdbx_description
1 polymer ?
#
loop_
_entity_poly.entity_id
_entity_poly.type
_entity_poly.pdbx_seq_one_letter_code
_entity_poly.pdbx_strand_id
1 'polypeptide(L)'
;MQAHTVVWLNEAQHYLGAPSVGERVAAAVHSLLTDPLREPVLVLGTLWSEYANQYAAMPEAGQPDPHSRVRELLAGRILTIPDAFDQQALCMAADLAQGGDRLLADALTRAGTDGRVTQDLAGSPELLRRYAHSSPASKAVLEAAMDARRLGMSLHLPQAWLIDAATDYLSDQDYHQLTEDWAEQVFTDLSRPVHGKQAPLHRVAARPKRLPPGSEARDPVLVPDTGSTFRLADYLEQHGRTTRRVKCPPASFWHAAHQHLRNADDLYNLAEAAKQRYRLQWAHHLRDQAANAGSTRALVDLAREREAAEDHDGARVLYRQAAEAGDTGALLYLARERETTGDYAGAEALYQQAIDAGSTDAMVQLMRMREAAGDSDGAEALAQRAANDGSAKGLVYLALMRERAGDHSVAVALAERAVQAGSTRALGDLAGERETAGDYAGAEALYQQAIDAGSTDAMVQLMRMREAAGDSDGAEALAQRAANDG
;
A
#
# COMPACT_ATOMS: atom_id res chain seq x y z
N MET A 1 34.98 25.21 -30.45
CA MET A 1 34.22 23.95 -30.38
C MET A 1 33.90 23.52 -31.80
N GLN A 2 33.77 22.20 -32.02
CA GLN A 2 33.47 21.61 -33.33
C GLN A 2 31.96 21.68 -33.61
N ALA A 3 31.55 21.53 -34.87
CA ALA A 3 30.15 21.36 -35.24
C ALA A 3 29.54 20.13 -34.55
N HIS A 4 28.21 20.14 -34.32
CA HIS A 4 27.45 19.09 -33.61
C HIS A 4 27.77 18.97 -32.12
N THR A 5 27.99 20.11 -31.46
CA THR A 5 28.26 20.16 -30.01
C THR A 5 27.01 20.53 -29.21
N VAL A 6 26.73 19.80 -28.12
CA VAL A 6 25.77 20.20 -27.09
C VAL A 6 26.51 20.72 -25.88
N VAL A 7 26.21 21.96 -25.47
CA VAL A 7 26.75 22.57 -24.25
C VAL A 7 25.65 22.59 -23.19
N TRP A 8 25.88 21.89 -22.08
CA TRP A 8 24.96 21.87 -20.93
C TRP A 8 25.46 22.81 -19.83
N LEU A 9 24.69 23.87 -19.57
CA LEU A 9 24.94 24.88 -18.52
C LEU A 9 23.96 24.65 -17.37
N ASN A 10 24.21 23.63 -16.54
CA ASN A 10 23.40 23.39 -15.36
C ASN A 10 23.47 24.57 -14.39
N GLU A 11 22.35 25.04 -13.86
CA GLU A 11 22.30 26.14 -12.89
C GLU A 11 23.05 27.37 -13.43
N ALA A 12 22.61 27.84 -14.62
CA ALA A 12 23.26 28.86 -15.42
C ALA A 12 23.58 30.15 -14.66
N GLN A 13 22.85 30.46 -13.57
CA GLN A 13 23.16 31.59 -12.70
C GLN A 13 24.56 31.52 -12.07
N HIS A 14 25.13 30.32 -11.87
CA HIS A 14 26.50 30.17 -11.34
C HIS A 14 27.56 30.64 -12.34
N TYR A 15 27.26 30.59 -13.64
CA TYR A 15 28.16 31.04 -14.69
C TYR A 15 27.87 32.48 -15.11
N LEU A 16 26.59 32.77 -15.40
CA LEU A 16 26.12 34.05 -15.93
C LEU A 16 26.05 35.13 -14.85
N GLY A 17 25.81 34.76 -13.59
CA GLY A 17 25.75 35.66 -12.44
C GLY A 17 27.10 35.93 -11.77
N ALA A 18 28.20 35.32 -12.23
CA ALA A 18 29.51 35.48 -11.63
C ALA A 18 30.06 36.92 -11.86
N PRO A 19 30.33 37.71 -10.80
CA PRO A 19 30.56 39.16 -10.93
C PRO A 19 31.69 39.59 -11.88
N SER A 20 32.71 38.75 -12.08
CA SER A 20 33.90 39.09 -12.87
C SER A 20 33.97 38.41 -14.25
N VAL A 21 33.14 37.39 -14.50
CA VAL A 21 33.22 36.55 -15.71
C VAL A 21 31.87 36.37 -16.41
N GLY A 22 30.73 36.62 -15.75
CA GLY A 22 29.41 36.29 -16.27
C GLY A 22 29.07 36.90 -17.63
N GLU A 23 29.29 38.21 -17.79
CA GLU A 23 29.07 38.90 -19.07
C GLU A 23 29.99 38.41 -20.20
N ARG A 24 31.24 38.02 -19.86
CA ARG A 24 32.17 37.43 -20.83
C ARG A 24 31.74 36.04 -21.24
N VAL A 25 31.23 35.25 -20.30
CA VAL A 25 30.65 33.93 -20.58
C VAL A 25 29.44 34.08 -21.49
N ALA A 26 28.52 35.01 -21.18
CA ALA A 26 27.34 35.27 -22.00
C ALA A 26 27.70 35.67 -23.44
N ALA A 27 28.65 36.58 -23.61
CA ALA A 27 29.15 36.99 -24.92
C ALA A 27 29.80 35.83 -25.69
N ALA A 28 30.55 34.96 -25.01
CA ALA A 28 31.18 33.79 -25.62
C ALA A 28 30.15 32.77 -26.08
N VAL A 29 29.10 32.53 -25.28
CA VAL A 29 27.98 31.64 -25.65
C VAL A 29 27.19 32.23 -26.82
N HIS A 30 26.91 33.54 -26.82
CA HIS A 30 26.26 34.20 -27.95
C HIS A 30 27.08 34.07 -29.25
N SER A 31 28.39 34.27 -29.16
CA SER A 31 29.30 34.08 -30.30
C SER A 31 29.33 32.64 -30.79
N LEU A 32 29.25 31.67 -29.87
CA LEU A 32 29.18 30.25 -30.21
C LEU A 32 27.91 29.91 -31.00
N LEU A 33 26.77 30.51 -30.63
CA LEU A 33 25.46 30.27 -31.25
C LEU A 33 25.28 30.98 -32.61
N THR A 34 26.14 31.96 -32.92
CA THR A 34 26.01 32.80 -34.12
C THR A 34 27.13 32.59 -35.15
N ASP A 35 28.13 31.76 -34.84
CA ASP A 35 29.24 31.43 -35.75
C ASP A 35 28.82 30.33 -36.75
N PRO A 36 28.65 30.65 -38.05
CA PRO A 36 28.18 29.69 -39.06
C PRO A 36 29.16 28.54 -39.27
N LEU A 37 30.45 28.72 -38.94
CA LEU A 37 31.46 27.69 -39.08
C LEU A 37 31.35 26.60 -38.00
N ARG A 38 30.50 26.80 -36.99
CA ARG A 38 30.32 25.89 -35.85
C ARG A 38 28.95 25.23 -35.84
N GLU A 39 28.04 25.58 -36.75
CA GLU A 39 26.71 25.00 -36.80
C GLU A 39 26.76 23.49 -37.14
N PRO A 40 25.89 22.65 -36.55
CA PRO A 40 24.90 22.97 -35.51
C PRO A 40 25.49 22.95 -34.09
N VAL A 41 25.10 23.91 -33.24
CA VAL A 41 25.38 23.92 -31.79
C VAL A 41 24.09 24.09 -31.01
N LEU A 42 23.89 23.28 -29.97
CA LEU A 42 22.81 23.46 -29.00
C LEU A 42 23.41 23.86 -27.65
N VAL A 43 22.94 24.97 -27.09
CA VAL A 43 23.25 25.35 -25.70
C VAL A 43 21.98 25.20 -24.90
N LEU A 44 22.02 24.35 -23.88
CA LEU A 44 20.88 24.08 -23.00
C LEU A 44 21.30 24.40 -21.57
N GLY A 45 20.53 25.24 -20.88
CA GLY A 45 20.82 25.62 -19.50
C GLY A 45 19.57 25.68 -18.65
N THR A 46 19.74 25.44 -17.36
CA THR A 46 18.67 25.55 -16.35
C THR A 46 18.88 26.81 -15.52
N LEU A 47 17.80 27.52 -15.17
CA LEU A 47 17.85 28.78 -14.44
C LEU A 47 16.61 28.93 -13.55
N TRP A 48 16.77 29.34 -12.29
CA TRP A 48 15.61 29.62 -11.42
C TRP A 48 14.92 30.91 -11.85
N SER A 49 13.60 30.95 -11.66
CA SER A 49 12.75 32.09 -12.03
C SER A 49 13.20 33.41 -11.38
N GLU A 50 13.76 33.37 -10.17
CA GLU A 50 14.31 34.56 -9.50
C GLU A 50 15.49 35.18 -10.27
N TYR A 51 16.44 34.37 -10.75
CA TYR A 51 17.57 34.85 -11.55
C TYR A 51 17.15 35.24 -12.96
N ALA A 52 16.20 34.51 -13.55
CA ALA A 52 15.61 34.91 -14.84
C ALA A 52 15.01 36.31 -14.77
N ASN A 53 14.25 36.60 -13.70
CA ASN A 53 13.69 37.92 -13.45
C ASN A 53 14.78 38.96 -13.19
N GLN A 54 15.80 38.62 -12.40
CA GLN A 54 16.94 39.51 -12.13
C GLN A 54 17.69 39.90 -13.41
N TYR A 55 17.99 38.94 -14.29
CA TYR A 55 18.72 39.19 -15.54
C TYR A 55 17.86 39.91 -16.58
N ALA A 56 16.55 39.70 -16.55
CA ALA A 56 15.61 40.43 -17.42
C ALA A 56 15.37 41.88 -16.98
N ALA A 57 15.60 42.22 -15.70
CA ALA A 57 15.31 43.54 -15.13
C ALA A 57 16.21 44.64 -15.70
N MET A 58 15.62 45.68 -16.31
CA MET A 58 16.36 46.81 -16.90
C MET A 58 17.01 47.65 -15.80
N PRO A 59 18.26 48.13 -16.00
CA PRO A 59 18.90 49.03 -15.05
C PRO A 59 18.16 50.38 -15.01
N GLU A 60 18.20 51.03 -13.85
CA GLU A 60 17.70 52.40 -13.71
C GLU A 60 18.54 53.38 -14.55
N ALA A 61 17.92 54.47 -15.01
CA ALA A 61 18.58 55.45 -15.86
C ALA A 61 19.85 56.02 -15.18
N GLY A 62 21.01 55.81 -15.79
CA GLY A 62 22.31 56.27 -15.29
C GLY A 62 23.09 55.26 -14.43
N GLN A 63 22.52 54.08 -14.14
CA GLN A 63 23.24 52.99 -13.49
C GLN A 63 23.96 52.08 -14.50
N PRO A 64 25.09 51.45 -14.14
CA PRO A 64 25.71 50.43 -14.98
C PRO A 64 24.77 49.23 -15.15
N ASP A 65 24.78 48.61 -16.34
CA ASP A 65 24.04 47.36 -16.62
C ASP A 65 24.95 46.15 -16.36
N PRO A 66 24.87 45.48 -15.20
CA PRO A 66 25.72 44.34 -14.89
C PRO A 66 25.37 43.08 -15.69
N HIS A 67 24.23 43.08 -16.42
CA HIS A 67 23.66 41.89 -17.05
C HIS A 67 23.30 42.10 -18.52
N SER A 68 23.91 43.07 -19.21
CA SER A 68 23.55 43.45 -20.58
C SER A 68 23.64 42.29 -21.57
N ARG A 69 24.76 41.56 -21.58
CA ARG A 69 25.00 40.40 -22.46
C ARG A 69 24.22 39.18 -22.02
N VAL A 70 24.07 38.97 -20.71
CA VAL A 70 23.23 37.90 -20.18
C VAL A 70 21.77 38.09 -20.62
N ARG A 71 21.24 39.31 -20.52
CA ARG A 71 19.89 39.67 -20.96
C ARG A 71 19.70 39.43 -22.46
N GLU A 72 20.64 39.87 -23.29
CA GLU A 72 20.64 39.64 -24.75
C GLU A 72 20.69 38.14 -25.11
N LEU A 73 21.50 37.36 -24.39
CA LEU A 73 21.61 35.91 -24.59
C LEU A 73 20.27 35.21 -24.30
N LEU A 74 19.58 35.60 -23.23
CA LEU A 74 18.35 34.96 -22.78
C LEU A 74 17.09 35.47 -23.50
N ALA A 75 17.11 36.68 -24.06
CA ALA A 75 15.94 37.30 -24.68
C ALA A 75 15.30 36.41 -25.78
N GLY A 76 14.02 36.07 -25.59
CA GLY A 76 13.27 35.23 -26.53
C GLY A 76 13.67 33.75 -26.55
N ARG A 77 14.55 33.32 -25.64
CA ARG A 77 15.10 31.94 -25.58
C ARG A 77 14.87 31.24 -24.23
N ILE A 78 13.98 31.78 -23.39
CA ILE A 78 13.60 31.16 -22.11
C ILE A 78 12.35 30.31 -22.31
N LEU A 79 12.44 29.04 -21.94
CA LEU A 79 11.29 28.14 -21.82
C LEU A 79 10.89 28.05 -20.34
N THR A 80 9.71 28.56 -19.99
CA THR A 80 9.17 28.43 -18.64
C THR A 80 8.58 27.03 -18.46
N ILE A 81 9.08 26.30 -17.46
CA ILE A 81 8.53 25.00 -17.08
C ILE A 81 7.36 25.23 -16.12
N PRO A 82 6.16 24.67 -16.38
CA PRO A 82 5.01 24.86 -15.52
C PRO A 82 5.21 24.17 -14.16
N ASP A 83 4.47 24.65 -13.15
CA ASP A 83 4.50 24.04 -11.83
C ASP A 83 3.83 22.64 -11.82
N ALA A 84 2.89 22.39 -12.72
CA ALA A 84 2.24 21.10 -12.90
C ALA A 84 2.05 20.81 -14.39
N PHE A 85 2.23 19.55 -14.77
CA PHE A 85 1.97 19.06 -16.12
C PHE A 85 0.53 18.57 -16.25
N ASP A 86 -0.04 18.74 -17.44
CA ASP A 86 -1.37 18.23 -17.75
C ASP A 86 -1.36 16.70 -17.95
N GLN A 87 -2.55 16.11 -18.02
CA GLN A 87 -2.72 14.66 -18.15
C GLN A 87 -2.04 14.11 -19.41
N GLN A 88 -2.03 14.87 -20.51
CA GLN A 88 -1.42 14.44 -21.76
C GLN A 88 0.10 14.33 -21.63
N ALA A 89 0.75 15.35 -21.07
CA ALA A 89 2.17 15.35 -20.80
C ALA A 89 2.56 14.25 -19.79
N LEU A 90 1.73 13.99 -18.78
CA LEU A 90 1.94 12.88 -17.83
C LEU A 90 1.83 11.51 -18.49
N CYS A 91 0.89 11.30 -19.42
CA CYS A 91 0.80 10.06 -20.20
C CYS A 91 2.06 9.87 -21.08
N MET A 92 2.51 10.91 -21.78
CA MET A 92 3.74 10.84 -22.58
C MET A 92 4.97 10.52 -21.71
N ALA A 93 5.06 11.12 -20.52
CA ALA A 93 6.12 10.83 -19.57
C ALA A 93 6.04 9.37 -19.06
N ALA A 94 4.85 8.82 -18.87
CA ALA A 94 4.66 7.42 -18.49
C ALA A 94 5.12 6.46 -19.60
N ASP A 95 4.88 6.77 -20.87
CA ASP A 95 5.37 5.98 -22.00
C ASP A 95 6.91 5.98 -22.04
N LEU A 96 7.54 7.13 -21.81
CA LEU A 96 9.00 7.24 -21.69
C LEU A 96 9.55 6.44 -20.49
N ALA A 97 8.85 6.46 -19.36
CA ALA A 97 9.21 5.69 -18.17
C ALA A 97 9.15 4.17 -18.41
N GLN A 98 8.15 3.69 -19.17
CA GLN A 98 8.08 2.29 -19.61
C GLN A 98 9.28 1.91 -20.51
N GLY A 99 9.84 2.87 -21.23
CA GLY A 99 11.08 2.73 -22.00
C GLY A 99 12.36 2.53 -21.16
N GLY A 100 12.27 2.58 -19.83
CA GLY A 100 13.36 2.24 -18.90
C GLY A 100 13.85 3.36 -17.98
N ASP A 101 13.25 4.55 -18.03
CA ASP A 101 13.61 5.65 -17.12
C ASP A 101 12.96 5.46 -15.74
N ARG A 102 13.72 4.81 -14.85
CA ARG A 102 13.31 4.55 -13.46
C ARG A 102 13.10 5.81 -12.64
N LEU A 103 13.89 6.87 -12.85
CA LEU A 103 13.75 8.11 -12.07
C LEU A 103 12.47 8.84 -12.45
N LEU A 104 12.14 8.85 -13.74
CA LEU A 104 10.87 9.38 -14.23
C LEU A 104 9.67 8.54 -13.76
N ALA A 105 9.77 7.21 -13.81
CA ALA A 105 8.73 6.30 -13.29
C ALA A 105 8.41 6.56 -11.81
N ASP A 106 9.47 6.69 -11.01
CA ASP A 106 9.37 6.97 -9.58
C ASP A 106 8.77 8.35 -9.30
N ALA A 107 9.20 9.38 -10.05
CA ALA A 107 8.66 10.73 -9.91
C ALA A 107 7.19 10.82 -10.31
N LEU A 108 6.77 10.12 -11.37
CA LEU A 108 5.35 10.04 -11.78
C LEU A 108 4.49 9.37 -10.71
N THR A 109 5.01 8.31 -10.08
CA THR A 109 4.31 7.62 -8.99
C THR A 109 4.07 8.55 -7.80
N ARG A 110 5.03 9.45 -7.48
CA ARG A 110 4.90 10.40 -6.36
C ARG A 110 4.14 11.68 -6.71
N ALA A 111 4.28 12.19 -7.93
CA ALA A 111 3.59 13.39 -8.38
C ALA A 111 2.06 13.23 -8.40
N GLY A 112 1.58 11.98 -8.49
CA GLY A 112 0.16 11.65 -8.36
C GLY A 112 -0.73 12.45 -9.31
N THR A 113 -1.85 12.95 -8.80
CA THR A 113 -2.79 13.79 -9.55
C THR A 113 -2.36 15.24 -9.71
N ASP A 114 -1.31 15.63 -8.99
CA ASP A 114 -0.92 17.02 -8.78
C ASP A 114 -0.06 17.53 -9.94
N GLY A 115 0.47 16.60 -10.76
CA GLY A 115 1.26 16.87 -11.96
C GLY A 115 2.64 17.48 -11.69
N ARG A 116 3.08 17.53 -10.43
CA ARG A 116 4.31 18.23 -9.97
C ARG A 116 5.58 17.39 -10.08
N VAL A 117 5.89 16.93 -11.29
CA VAL A 117 7.01 15.99 -11.54
C VAL A 117 8.38 16.67 -11.37
N THR A 118 8.53 17.92 -11.81
CA THR A 118 9.80 18.64 -11.81
C THR A 118 10.27 19.02 -10.41
N GLN A 119 9.33 19.36 -9.53
CA GLN A 119 9.64 19.67 -8.13
C GLN A 119 10.15 18.44 -7.39
N ASP A 120 9.60 17.26 -7.68
CA ASP A 120 10.06 16.02 -7.10
C ASP A 120 11.46 15.64 -7.61
N LEU A 121 11.67 15.70 -8.93
CA LEU A 121 12.97 15.42 -9.54
C LEU A 121 14.07 16.39 -9.07
N ALA A 122 13.74 17.68 -8.88
CA ALA A 122 14.69 18.69 -8.42
C ALA A 122 14.97 18.60 -6.90
N GLY A 123 13.95 18.28 -6.10
CA GLY A 123 14.05 18.24 -4.63
C GLY A 123 14.73 16.97 -4.10
N SER A 124 14.47 15.82 -4.73
CA SER A 124 14.87 14.50 -4.23
C SER A 124 16.38 14.32 -3.97
N PRO A 125 17.31 14.72 -4.87
CA PRO A 125 18.74 14.60 -4.60
C PRO A 125 19.21 15.47 -3.43
N GLU A 126 18.62 16.66 -3.27
CA GLU A 126 18.97 17.57 -2.17
C GLU A 126 18.42 17.08 -0.83
N LEU A 127 17.24 16.43 -0.81
CA LEU A 127 16.73 15.76 0.38
C LEU A 127 17.69 14.66 0.87
N LEU A 128 18.23 13.84 -0.04
CA LEU A 128 19.26 12.85 0.32
C LEU A 128 20.55 13.49 0.79
N ARG A 129 21.00 14.56 0.13
CA ARG A 129 22.21 15.28 0.54
C ARG A 129 22.06 15.82 1.96
N ARG A 130 20.91 16.42 2.29
CA ARG A 130 20.61 16.90 3.65
C ARG A 130 20.57 15.75 4.65
N TYR A 131 19.92 14.65 4.34
CA TYR A 131 19.93 13.47 5.20
C TYR A 131 21.35 12.91 5.43
N ALA A 132 22.19 12.88 4.40
CA ALA A 132 23.56 12.37 4.52
C ALA A 132 24.48 13.25 5.38
N HIS A 133 24.24 14.57 5.40
CA HIS A 133 25.06 15.56 6.10
C HIS A 133 24.36 16.19 7.32
N SER A 134 23.24 15.61 7.77
CA SER A 134 22.49 16.13 8.91
C SER A 134 23.24 15.90 10.22
N SER A 135 22.91 16.69 11.25
CA SER A 135 23.36 16.42 12.61
C SER A 135 22.89 15.03 13.09
N PRO A 136 23.55 14.42 14.10
CA PRO A 136 23.11 13.15 14.67
C PRO A 136 21.64 13.17 15.11
N ALA A 137 21.19 14.24 15.77
CA ALA A 137 19.80 14.43 16.21
C ALA A 137 18.81 14.49 15.04
N SER A 138 19.10 15.29 14.01
CA SER A 138 18.27 15.35 12.80
C SER A 138 18.21 13.99 12.08
N LYS A 139 19.33 13.27 12.02
CA LYS A 139 19.39 11.94 11.42
C LYS A 139 18.56 10.94 12.19
N ALA A 140 18.66 10.92 13.52
CA ALA A 140 17.88 10.05 14.39
C ALA A 140 16.37 10.23 14.19
N VAL A 141 15.89 11.49 14.15
CA VAL A 141 14.48 11.79 13.88
C VAL A 141 14.04 11.33 12.50
N LEU A 142 14.86 11.55 11.45
CA LEU A 142 14.55 11.09 10.10
C LEU A 142 14.53 9.56 9.99
N GLU A 143 15.46 8.87 10.65
CA GLU A 143 15.51 7.41 10.66
C GLU A 143 14.32 6.80 11.42
N ALA A 144 13.91 7.40 12.54
CA ALA A 144 12.68 7.03 13.25
C ALA A 144 11.44 7.25 12.38
N ALA A 145 11.34 8.38 11.67
CA ALA A 145 10.25 8.65 10.74
C ALA A 145 10.23 7.66 9.56
N MET A 146 11.39 7.31 9.00
CA MET A 146 11.49 6.29 7.94
C MET A 146 11.03 4.92 8.43
N ASP A 147 11.42 4.55 9.65
CA ASP A 147 10.99 3.30 10.28
C ASP A 147 9.48 3.29 10.56
N ALA A 148 8.89 4.40 11.04
CA ALA A 148 7.44 4.53 11.20
C ALA A 148 6.70 4.25 9.89
N ARG A 149 7.07 4.97 8.83
CA ARG A 149 6.38 4.93 7.54
C ARG A 149 6.51 3.57 6.86
N ARG A 150 7.69 2.94 6.89
CA ARG A 150 7.88 1.61 6.28
C ARG A 150 7.19 0.49 7.06
N LEU A 151 6.91 0.71 8.35
CA LEU A 151 6.22 -0.26 9.22
C LEU A 151 4.71 -0.02 9.30
N GLY A 152 4.18 0.87 8.46
CA GLY A 152 2.74 1.03 8.27
C GLY A 152 2.07 2.01 9.22
N MET A 153 2.81 2.86 9.94
CA MET A 153 2.19 4.02 10.59
C MET A 153 1.63 4.98 9.54
N SER A 154 0.65 5.78 9.93
CA SER A 154 -0.02 6.79 9.11
C SER A 154 0.92 7.93 8.66
N LEU A 155 0.44 8.76 7.73
CA LEU A 155 1.25 9.82 7.11
C LEU A 155 1.62 10.96 8.08
N HIS A 156 0.83 11.13 9.14
CA HIS A 156 0.92 12.23 10.08
C HIS A 156 1.57 11.74 11.37
N LEU A 157 2.88 11.95 11.47
CA LEU A 157 3.68 11.50 12.61
C LEU A 157 3.60 12.53 13.75
N PRO A 158 3.17 12.17 14.96
CA PRO A 158 3.15 13.09 16.10
C PRO A 158 4.57 13.54 16.48
N GLN A 159 4.77 14.84 16.74
CA GLN A 159 6.07 15.37 17.16
C GLN A 159 6.57 14.73 18.46
N ALA A 160 5.71 14.55 19.45
CA ALA A 160 6.07 13.92 20.73
C ALA A 160 6.57 12.49 20.53
N TRP A 161 5.92 11.73 19.63
CA TRP A 161 6.36 10.38 19.26
C TRP A 161 7.74 10.42 18.57
N LEU A 162 7.96 11.34 17.62
CA LEU A 162 9.25 11.46 16.92
C LEU A 162 10.41 11.78 17.86
N ILE A 163 10.19 12.66 18.85
CA ILE A 163 11.18 13.05 19.85
C ILE A 163 11.58 11.84 20.70
N ASP A 164 10.58 11.14 21.26
CA ASP A 164 10.79 10.00 22.15
C ASP A 164 11.40 8.79 21.40
N ALA A 165 10.87 8.49 20.21
CA ALA A 165 11.37 7.39 19.37
C ALA A 165 12.81 7.59 18.89
N ALA A 166 13.28 8.83 18.73
CA ALA A 166 14.62 9.11 18.20
C ALA A 166 15.74 8.88 19.21
N THR A 167 15.44 8.73 20.50
CA THR A 167 16.43 8.68 21.60
C THR A 167 17.45 7.56 21.41
N ASP A 168 17.01 6.30 21.23
CA ASP A 168 17.92 5.16 21.00
C ASP A 168 18.45 5.04 19.56
N TYR A 169 18.10 5.97 18.65
CA TYR A 169 18.78 6.07 17.35
C TYR A 169 20.11 6.81 17.46
N LEU A 170 20.29 7.58 18.54
CA LEU A 170 21.53 8.26 18.86
C LEU A 170 22.50 7.30 19.54
N SER A 171 23.79 7.56 19.38
CA SER A 171 24.79 6.96 20.26
C SER A 171 24.71 7.61 21.64
N ASP A 172 25.16 6.92 22.70
CA ASP A 172 25.22 7.50 24.05
C ASP A 172 25.97 8.84 24.08
N GLN A 173 27.03 8.96 23.28
CA GLN A 173 27.81 10.19 23.16
C GLN A 173 27.00 11.32 22.54
N ASP A 174 26.29 11.07 21.43
CA ASP A 174 25.46 12.09 20.76
C ASP A 174 24.27 12.48 21.65
N TYR A 175 23.68 11.51 22.36
CA TYR A 175 22.57 11.74 23.28
C TYR A 175 22.97 12.67 24.44
N HIS A 176 24.14 12.46 25.04
CA HIS A 176 24.64 13.32 26.11
C HIS A 176 25.02 14.74 25.66
N GLN A 177 25.17 14.98 24.34
CA GLN A 177 25.48 16.30 23.78
C GLN A 177 24.24 17.09 23.36
N LEU A 178 23.04 16.53 23.50
CA LEU A 178 21.80 17.25 23.19
C LEU A 178 21.61 18.45 24.12
N THR A 179 21.28 19.61 23.53
CA THR A 179 20.88 20.82 24.27
C THR A 179 19.44 20.72 24.74
N GLU A 180 18.99 21.55 25.69
CA GLU A 180 17.59 21.54 26.14
C GLU A 180 16.59 21.83 25.01
N ASP A 181 16.97 22.64 24.03
CA ASP A 181 16.18 23.07 22.88
C ASP A 181 16.42 22.22 21.61
N TRP A 182 17.12 21.09 21.72
CA TRP A 182 17.54 20.27 20.56
C TRP A 182 16.36 19.93 19.64
N ALA A 183 15.19 19.62 20.21
CA ALA A 183 14.02 19.22 19.45
C ALA A 183 13.52 20.38 18.57
N GLU A 184 13.43 21.60 19.12
CA GLU A 184 13.00 22.78 18.36
C GLU A 184 13.97 23.09 17.21
N GLN A 185 15.28 22.98 17.47
CA GLN A 185 16.31 23.17 16.45
C GLN A 185 16.18 22.14 15.32
N VAL A 186 16.01 20.86 15.66
CA VAL A 186 15.87 19.77 14.68
C VAL A 186 14.62 19.95 13.82
N PHE A 187 13.45 20.21 14.41
CA PHE A 187 12.23 20.40 13.61
C PHE A 187 12.29 21.68 12.76
N THR A 188 12.94 22.73 13.24
CA THR A 188 13.17 23.95 12.45
C THR A 188 14.07 23.68 11.24
N ASP A 189 15.16 22.95 11.44
CA ASP A 189 16.10 22.59 10.36
C ASP A 189 15.46 21.64 9.35
N LEU A 190 14.82 20.56 9.81
CA LEU A 190 14.18 19.55 8.97
C LEU A 190 12.94 20.09 8.22
N SER A 191 12.34 21.18 8.70
CA SER A 191 11.24 21.87 8.01
C SER A 191 11.68 22.93 7.01
N ARG A 192 12.98 23.24 6.93
CA ARG A 192 13.48 24.24 5.98
C ARG A 192 13.36 23.70 4.55
N PRO A 193 12.66 24.41 3.64
CA PRO A 193 12.52 23.96 2.26
C PRO A 193 13.87 23.78 1.54
N VAL A 194 13.88 22.84 0.60
CA VAL A 194 14.87 22.64 -0.47
C VAL A 194 14.21 22.99 -1.82
N HIS A 195 14.87 22.64 -2.92
CA HIS A 195 14.32 22.75 -4.27
C HIS A 195 12.92 22.14 -4.38
N GLY A 196 12.06 22.77 -5.19
CA GLY A 196 10.68 22.31 -5.36
C GLY A 196 9.77 22.51 -4.14
N LYS A 197 10.19 23.31 -3.14
CA LYS A 197 9.48 23.52 -1.86
C LYS A 197 9.29 22.24 -1.04
N GLN A 198 10.07 21.20 -1.31
CA GLN A 198 10.13 20.00 -0.48
C GLN A 198 10.93 20.29 0.80
N ALA A 199 10.72 19.54 1.88
CA ALA A 199 11.53 19.55 3.09
C ALA A 199 11.63 18.12 3.63
N PRO A 200 12.72 17.74 4.32
CA PRO A 200 12.82 16.41 4.93
C PRO A 200 11.60 16.04 5.79
N LEU A 201 11.13 16.97 6.63
CA LEU A 201 9.87 16.88 7.36
C LEU A 201 9.00 18.10 7.08
N HIS A 202 7.74 17.88 6.73
CA HIS A 202 6.77 18.97 6.57
C HIS A 202 5.88 19.04 7.79
N ARG A 203 5.82 20.21 8.43
CA ARG A 203 4.80 20.46 9.46
C ARG A 203 3.43 20.49 8.80
N VAL A 204 2.53 19.64 9.26
CA VAL A 204 1.15 19.59 8.77
C VAL A 204 0.29 20.51 9.63
N ALA A 205 -0.13 21.64 9.05
CA ALA A 205 -1.18 22.45 9.65
C ALA A 205 -2.54 21.88 9.25
N ALA A 206 -3.37 21.54 10.22
CA ALA A 206 -4.75 21.15 9.94
C ALA A 206 -5.47 22.32 9.24
N ARG A 207 -5.86 22.13 7.97
CA ARG A 207 -6.69 23.11 7.27
C ARG A 207 -8.06 23.14 7.96
N PRO A 208 -8.51 24.29 8.49
CA PRO A 208 -9.83 24.37 9.11
C PRO A 208 -10.88 24.01 8.06
N LYS A 209 -11.66 22.95 8.32
CA LYS A 209 -12.82 22.63 7.48
C LYS A 209 -13.87 23.71 7.73
N ARG A 210 -14.02 24.64 6.80
CA ARG A 210 -15.11 25.62 6.84
C ARG A 210 -16.40 24.90 6.46
N LEU A 211 -17.23 24.60 7.46
CA LEU A 211 -18.55 24.04 7.24
C LEU A 211 -19.49 25.13 6.68
N PRO A 212 -20.41 24.78 5.76
CA PRO A 212 -21.46 25.69 5.32
C PRO A 212 -22.29 26.20 6.51
N PRO A 213 -22.79 27.45 6.47
CA PRO A 213 -23.72 27.94 7.48
C PRO A 213 -24.95 27.02 7.57
N GLY A 214 -25.28 26.53 8.77
CA GLY A 214 -26.42 25.63 9.01
C GLY A 214 -26.09 24.13 9.08
N SER A 215 -24.83 23.73 8.87
CA SER A 215 -24.38 22.42 9.35
C SER A 215 -24.38 22.47 10.88
N GLU A 216 -25.09 21.56 11.55
CA GLU A 216 -25.00 21.41 13.00
C GLU A 216 -23.53 21.34 13.37
N ALA A 217 -23.06 22.36 14.08
CA ALA A 217 -21.78 22.27 14.75
C ALA A 217 -21.95 21.14 15.76
N ARG A 218 -21.52 19.93 15.39
CA ARG A 218 -21.02 19.03 16.42
C ARG A 218 -20.03 19.88 17.18
N ASP A 219 -20.28 20.04 18.49
CA ASP A 219 -19.38 20.73 19.39
C ASP A 219 -17.96 20.43 18.93
N PRO A 220 -17.08 21.44 18.75
CA PRO A 220 -15.70 21.13 18.55
C PRO A 220 -15.33 20.28 19.76
N VAL A 221 -15.25 18.97 19.55
CA VAL A 221 -14.50 18.08 20.40
C VAL A 221 -13.21 18.85 20.50
N LEU A 222 -12.92 19.36 21.70
CA LEU A 222 -11.59 19.81 22.07
C LEU A 222 -10.73 18.61 21.70
N VAL A 223 -10.21 18.60 20.47
CA VAL A 223 -9.26 17.61 20.03
C VAL A 223 -8.13 17.88 21.02
N PRO A 224 -7.92 16.99 22.00
CA PRO A 224 -6.92 17.23 23.02
C PRO A 224 -5.65 17.53 22.25
N ASP A 225 -5.02 18.67 22.53
CA ASP A 225 -3.90 19.27 21.81
C ASP A 225 -2.94 18.19 21.27
N THR A 226 -3.27 17.63 20.11
CA THR A 226 -2.45 16.61 19.48
C THR A 226 -1.36 17.45 18.88
N GLY A 227 -0.28 17.61 19.63
CA GLY A 227 0.82 18.49 19.27
C GLY A 227 1.24 18.30 17.81
N SER A 228 1.95 19.29 17.27
CA SER A 228 2.28 19.38 15.83
C SER A 228 2.57 18.02 15.19
N THR A 229 1.93 17.74 14.05
CA THR A 229 2.21 16.53 13.27
C THR A 229 3.11 16.86 12.09
N PHE A 230 3.91 15.88 11.68
CA PHE A 230 4.89 16.00 10.61
C PHE A 230 4.71 14.90 9.58
N ARG A 231 4.96 15.22 8.31
CA ARG A 231 5.02 14.26 7.21
C ARG A 231 6.45 14.15 6.69
N LEU A 232 6.97 12.92 6.62
CA LEU A 232 8.25 12.62 5.97
C LEU A 232 8.12 12.83 4.46
N ALA A 233 9.15 13.41 3.83
CA ALA A 233 9.20 13.49 2.38
C ALA A 233 9.11 12.09 1.74
N ASP A 234 8.25 11.93 0.74
CA ASP A 234 7.96 10.64 0.11
C ASP A 234 9.23 9.96 -0.45
N TYR A 235 10.18 10.76 -0.96
CA TYR A 235 11.47 10.25 -1.43
C TYR A 235 12.33 9.68 -0.28
N LEU A 236 12.33 10.32 0.89
CA LEU A 236 13.02 9.81 2.08
C LEU A 236 12.32 8.57 2.65
N GLU A 237 10.98 8.49 2.56
CA GLU A 237 10.23 7.28 2.90
C GLU A 237 10.63 6.10 2.00
N GLN A 238 10.68 6.29 0.68
CA GLN A 238 11.12 5.25 -0.27
C GLN A 238 12.58 4.86 -0.04
N HIS A 239 13.46 5.84 0.19
CA HIS A 239 14.85 5.58 0.55
C HIS A 239 14.94 4.71 1.81
N GLY A 240 14.20 5.07 2.87
CA GLY A 240 14.15 4.33 4.13
C GLY A 240 13.62 2.91 3.98
N ARG A 241 12.57 2.69 3.16
CA ARG A 241 12.05 1.34 2.85
C ARG A 241 13.13 0.43 2.28
N THR A 242 14.06 0.98 1.50
CA THR A 242 15.16 0.23 0.87
C THR A 242 16.34 0.06 1.83
N THR A 243 16.87 1.15 2.38
CA THR A 243 18.12 1.14 3.16
C THR A 243 17.96 0.62 4.58
N ARG A 244 16.73 0.66 5.12
CA ARG A 244 16.41 0.20 6.48
C ARG A 244 15.57 -1.07 6.51
N ARG A 245 15.33 -1.73 5.35
CA ARG A 245 14.50 -2.94 5.23
C ARG A 245 14.81 -3.98 6.29
N VAL A 246 16.10 -4.32 6.45
CA VAL A 246 16.61 -5.36 7.36
C VAL A 246 16.96 -4.84 8.76
N LYS A 247 16.84 -3.53 9.01
CA LYS A 247 17.12 -2.96 10.33
C LYS A 247 15.90 -3.11 11.23
N CYS A 248 16.11 -3.53 12.47
CA CYS A 248 15.08 -3.49 13.51
C CYS A 248 15.10 -2.11 14.18
N PRO A 249 13.96 -1.42 14.33
CA PRO A 249 13.88 -0.24 15.18
C PRO A 249 14.34 -0.56 16.62
N PRO A 250 14.98 0.41 17.32
CA PRO A 250 15.43 0.23 18.70
C PRO A 250 14.27 0.25 19.70
N ALA A 251 14.56 0.11 21.00
CA ALA A 251 13.54 -0.06 22.03
C ALA A 251 12.66 1.19 22.21
N SER A 252 13.27 2.38 22.21
CA SER A 252 12.59 3.67 22.25
C SER A 252 11.50 3.82 21.19
N PHE A 253 11.69 3.30 19.98
CA PHE A 253 10.69 3.33 18.92
C PHE A 253 9.38 2.64 19.34
N TRP A 254 9.49 1.42 19.87
CA TRP A 254 8.33 0.64 20.31
C TRP A 254 7.72 1.20 21.59
N HIS A 255 8.56 1.70 22.49
CA HIS A 255 8.12 2.38 23.71
C HIS A 255 7.32 3.64 23.39
N ALA A 256 7.85 4.51 22.53
CA ALA A 256 7.18 5.72 22.06
C ALA A 256 5.86 5.38 21.36
N ALA A 257 5.84 4.32 20.54
CA ALA A 257 4.60 3.86 19.90
C ALA A 257 3.52 3.54 20.94
N HIS A 258 3.85 2.78 21.97
CA HIS A 258 2.93 2.44 23.06
C HIS A 258 2.51 3.68 23.89
N GLN A 259 3.42 4.63 24.10
CA GLN A 259 3.13 5.83 24.88
C GLN A 259 2.22 6.83 24.14
N HIS A 260 2.50 7.12 22.86
CA HIS A 260 1.94 8.28 22.17
C HIS A 260 0.85 7.94 21.14
N LEU A 261 0.83 6.71 20.61
CA LEU A 261 -0.13 6.36 19.55
C LEU A 261 -1.47 5.92 20.14
N ARG A 262 -2.55 6.37 19.49
CA ARG A 262 -3.94 6.02 19.85
C ARG A 262 -4.76 5.55 18.65
N ASN A 263 -4.21 5.68 17.43
CA ASN A 263 -4.86 5.20 16.23
C ASN A 263 -4.78 3.66 16.18
N ALA A 264 -5.93 3.00 16.05
CA ALA A 264 -6.04 1.55 16.10
C ALA A 264 -5.28 0.85 14.96
N ASP A 265 -5.27 1.42 13.75
CA ASP A 265 -4.57 0.86 12.59
C ASP A 265 -3.05 1.02 12.73
N ASP A 266 -2.57 2.18 13.19
CA ASP A 266 -1.13 2.40 13.43
C ASP A 266 -0.61 1.42 14.49
N LEU A 267 -1.34 1.27 15.60
CA LEU A 267 -1.00 0.33 16.66
C LEU A 267 -0.99 -1.12 16.17
N TYR A 268 -2.00 -1.54 15.39
CA TYR A 268 -2.07 -2.88 14.83
C TYR A 268 -0.93 -3.17 13.84
N ASN A 269 -0.65 -2.23 12.92
CA ASN A 269 0.44 -2.37 11.95
C ASN A 269 1.79 -2.50 12.64
N LEU A 270 2.03 -1.70 13.70
CA LEU A 270 3.24 -1.80 14.50
C LEU A 270 3.30 -3.09 15.32
N ALA A 271 2.18 -3.59 15.83
CA ALA A 271 2.14 -4.88 16.52
C ALA A 271 2.57 -6.04 15.60
N GLU A 272 2.08 -6.05 14.35
CA GLU A 272 2.49 -7.04 13.35
C GLU A 272 3.97 -6.86 12.95
N ALA A 273 4.42 -5.62 12.78
CA ALA A 273 5.82 -5.33 12.52
C ALA A 273 6.76 -5.78 13.66
N ALA A 274 6.32 -5.65 14.91
CA ALA A 274 7.03 -6.12 16.09
C ALA A 274 7.07 -7.66 16.14
N LYS A 275 5.95 -8.33 15.85
CA LYS A 275 5.84 -9.80 15.77
C LYS A 275 6.79 -10.37 14.72
N GLN A 276 6.79 -9.81 13.51
CA GLN A 276 7.71 -10.21 12.42
C GLN A 276 9.20 -10.05 12.79
N ARG A 277 9.52 -9.22 13.80
CA ARG A 277 10.88 -8.96 14.29
C ARG A 277 11.16 -9.65 15.64
N TYR A 278 10.30 -10.58 16.06
CA TYR A 278 10.40 -11.29 17.33
C TYR A 278 10.45 -10.38 18.57
N ARG A 279 9.87 -9.18 18.48
CA ARG A 279 9.64 -8.27 19.62
C ARG A 279 8.30 -8.59 20.27
N LEU A 280 8.16 -9.83 20.75
CA LEU A 280 6.87 -10.40 21.14
C LEU A 280 6.16 -9.64 22.27
N GLN A 281 6.91 -9.10 23.24
CA GLN A 281 6.35 -8.26 24.31
C GLN A 281 5.72 -6.98 23.75
N TRP A 282 6.43 -6.27 22.86
CA TRP A 282 5.89 -5.08 22.20
C TRP A 282 4.73 -5.40 21.28
N ALA A 283 4.80 -6.52 20.54
CA ALA A 283 3.69 -6.98 19.70
C ALA A 283 2.41 -7.18 20.52
N HIS A 284 2.51 -7.83 21.68
CA HIS A 284 1.38 -8.04 22.57
C HIS A 284 0.80 -6.72 23.12
N HIS A 285 1.64 -5.85 23.70
CA HIS A 285 1.16 -4.59 24.28
C HIS A 285 0.55 -3.64 23.24
N LEU A 286 1.17 -3.55 22.05
CA LEU A 286 0.62 -2.72 20.96
C LEU A 286 -0.68 -3.30 20.42
N ARG A 287 -0.80 -4.64 20.33
CA ARG A 287 -2.04 -5.29 19.91
C ARG A 287 -3.16 -5.09 20.92
N ASP A 288 -2.86 -5.18 22.22
CA ASP A 288 -3.81 -4.90 23.29
C ASP A 288 -4.33 -3.45 23.21
N GLN A 289 -3.43 -2.47 23.04
CA GLN A 289 -3.84 -1.08 22.82
C GLN A 289 -4.66 -0.91 21.51
N ALA A 290 -4.29 -1.60 20.43
CA ALA A 290 -5.04 -1.55 19.18
C ALA A 290 -6.47 -2.09 19.35
N ALA A 291 -6.63 -3.19 20.09
CA ALA A 291 -7.93 -3.78 20.42
C ALA A 291 -8.77 -2.83 21.27
N ASN A 292 -8.18 -2.24 22.31
CA ASN A 292 -8.83 -1.22 23.15
C ASN A 292 -9.22 0.05 22.35
N ALA A 293 -8.48 0.37 21.29
CA ALA A 293 -8.79 1.46 20.36
C ALA A 293 -9.82 1.07 19.28
N GLY A 294 -10.34 -0.16 19.28
CA GLY A 294 -11.40 -0.63 18.37
C GLY A 294 -10.92 -1.38 17.12
N SER A 295 -9.67 -1.84 17.07
CA SER A 295 -9.21 -2.70 15.96
C SER A 295 -9.81 -4.10 16.06
N THR A 296 -10.73 -4.43 15.16
CA THR A 296 -11.34 -5.77 15.05
C THR A 296 -10.30 -6.84 14.75
N ARG A 297 -9.32 -6.53 13.89
CA ARG A 297 -8.19 -7.40 13.57
C ARG A 297 -7.36 -7.72 14.82
N ALA A 298 -7.09 -6.71 15.65
CA ALA A 298 -6.39 -6.91 16.92
C ALA A 298 -7.17 -7.79 17.90
N LEU A 299 -8.49 -7.57 18.01
CA LEU A 299 -9.39 -8.39 18.84
C LEU A 299 -9.35 -9.86 18.43
N VAL A 300 -9.47 -10.16 17.13
CA VAL A 300 -9.42 -11.53 16.60
C VAL A 300 -8.06 -12.18 16.84
N ASP A 301 -6.97 -11.46 16.60
CA ASP A 301 -5.63 -12.01 16.81
C ASP A 301 -5.32 -12.25 18.29
N LEU A 302 -5.78 -11.38 19.21
CA LEU A 302 -5.70 -11.64 20.65
C LEU A 302 -6.58 -12.82 21.08
N ALA A 303 -7.76 -12.98 20.48
CA ALA A 303 -8.64 -14.11 20.75
C ALA A 303 -7.96 -15.43 20.40
N ARG A 304 -7.31 -15.51 19.22
CA ARG A 304 -6.52 -16.67 18.80
C ARG A 304 -5.34 -16.95 19.73
N GLU A 305 -4.66 -15.90 20.21
CA GLU A 305 -3.58 -16.05 21.19
C GLU A 305 -4.10 -16.63 22.53
N ARG A 306 -5.31 -16.24 22.94
CA ARG A 306 -5.98 -16.77 24.13
C ARG A 306 -6.40 -18.23 23.94
N GLU A 307 -6.94 -18.59 22.79
CA GLU A 307 -7.24 -19.99 22.45
C GLU A 307 -5.99 -20.86 22.47
N ALA A 308 -4.89 -20.39 21.88
CA ALA A 308 -3.62 -21.12 21.90
C ALA A 308 -3.05 -21.29 23.31
N ALA A 309 -3.45 -20.42 24.25
CA ALA A 309 -3.14 -20.52 25.67
C ALA A 309 -4.21 -21.28 26.49
N GLU A 310 -5.16 -21.94 25.83
CA GLU A 310 -6.29 -22.68 26.43
C GLU A 310 -7.26 -21.80 27.25
N ASP A 311 -7.19 -20.47 27.10
CA ASP A 311 -8.09 -19.49 27.70
C ASP A 311 -9.31 -19.24 26.79
N HIS A 312 -10.17 -20.25 26.68
CA HIS A 312 -11.34 -20.20 25.81
C HIS A 312 -12.37 -19.14 26.25
N ASP A 313 -12.50 -18.89 27.55
CA ASP A 313 -13.41 -17.86 28.06
C ASP A 313 -12.93 -16.45 27.71
N GLY A 314 -11.63 -16.18 27.88
CA GLY A 314 -11.01 -14.92 27.44
C GLY A 314 -11.10 -14.72 25.93
N ALA A 315 -10.85 -15.77 25.14
CA ALA A 315 -11.03 -15.74 23.69
C ALA A 315 -12.48 -15.40 23.30
N ARG A 316 -13.47 -16.03 23.94
CA ARG A 316 -14.89 -15.80 23.66
C ARG A 316 -15.31 -14.34 23.91
N VAL A 317 -14.77 -13.69 24.94
CA VAL A 317 -15.02 -12.26 25.21
C VAL A 317 -14.51 -11.41 24.05
N LEU A 318 -13.29 -11.66 23.58
CA LEU A 318 -12.68 -10.91 22.47
C LEU A 318 -13.41 -11.16 21.14
N TYR A 319 -13.79 -12.40 20.84
CA TYR A 319 -14.60 -12.71 19.67
C TYR A 319 -15.97 -12.06 19.72
N ARG A 320 -16.60 -11.95 20.89
CA ARG A 320 -17.87 -11.21 21.01
C ARG A 320 -17.70 -9.74 20.68
N GLN A 321 -16.67 -9.09 21.20
CA GLN A 321 -16.38 -7.69 20.88
C GLN A 321 -16.11 -7.48 19.38
N ALA A 322 -15.37 -8.39 18.74
CA ALA A 322 -15.12 -8.33 17.30
C ALA A 322 -16.41 -8.57 16.49
N ALA A 323 -17.26 -9.50 16.91
CA ALA A 323 -18.55 -9.77 16.27
C ALA A 323 -19.53 -8.59 16.40
N GLU A 324 -19.57 -7.92 17.55
CA GLU A 324 -20.36 -6.70 17.76
C GLU A 324 -19.90 -5.56 16.84
N ALA A 325 -18.62 -5.55 16.46
CA ALA A 325 -18.07 -4.63 15.46
C ALA A 325 -18.22 -5.12 14.01
N GLY A 326 -18.93 -6.22 13.77
CA GLY A 326 -19.24 -6.76 12.45
C GLY A 326 -18.16 -7.67 11.83
N ASP A 327 -17.20 -8.15 12.61
CA ASP A 327 -16.19 -9.07 12.10
C ASP A 327 -16.80 -10.44 11.74
N THR A 328 -16.78 -10.77 10.45
CA THR A 328 -17.38 -12.02 9.95
C THR A 328 -16.66 -13.27 10.44
N GLY A 329 -15.35 -13.19 10.70
CA GLY A 329 -14.56 -14.30 11.22
C GLY A 329 -14.92 -14.62 12.67
N ALA A 330 -15.12 -13.58 13.48
CA ALA A 330 -15.58 -13.69 14.85
C ALA A 330 -17.03 -14.21 14.95
N LEU A 331 -17.93 -13.74 14.08
CA LEU A 331 -19.29 -14.27 13.98
C LEU A 331 -19.30 -15.77 13.63
N LEU A 332 -18.48 -16.18 12.66
CA LEU A 332 -18.29 -17.59 12.29
C LEU A 332 -17.77 -18.43 13.45
N TYR A 333 -16.80 -17.91 14.20
CA TYR A 333 -16.25 -18.61 15.37
C TYR A 333 -17.33 -18.85 16.44
N LEU A 334 -18.05 -17.79 16.81
CA LEU A 334 -19.13 -17.89 17.80
C LEU A 334 -20.27 -18.81 17.33
N ALA A 335 -20.61 -18.78 16.04
CA ALA A 335 -21.63 -19.66 15.47
C ALA A 335 -21.23 -21.14 15.62
N ARG A 336 -19.98 -21.49 15.29
CA ARG A 336 -19.45 -22.86 15.47
C ARG A 336 -19.43 -23.28 16.93
N GLU A 337 -19.12 -22.37 17.84
CA GLU A 337 -19.17 -22.65 19.28
C GLU A 337 -20.60 -22.94 19.77
N ARG A 338 -21.59 -22.24 19.21
CA ARG A 338 -23.01 -22.52 19.49
C ARG A 338 -23.45 -23.86 18.90
N GLU A 339 -22.97 -24.19 17.71
CA GLU A 339 -23.21 -25.48 17.07
C GLU A 339 -22.66 -26.64 17.93
N THR A 340 -21.41 -26.55 18.40
CA THR A 340 -20.80 -27.60 19.23
C THR A 340 -21.47 -27.77 20.60
N THR A 341 -22.10 -26.70 21.11
CA THR A 341 -22.87 -26.74 22.37
C THR A 341 -24.35 -27.10 22.15
N GLY A 342 -24.77 -27.34 20.91
CA GLY A 342 -26.13 -27.74 20.55
C GLY A 342 -27.15 -26.59 20.45
N ASP A 343 -26.71 -25.33 20.57
CA ASP A 343 -27.53 -24.13 20.38
C ASP A 343 -27.63 -23.77 18.88
N TYR A 344 -28.29 -24.63 18.10
CA TYR A 344 -28.42 -24.47 16.65
C TYR A 344 -29.17 -23.17 16.26
N ALA A 345 -30.14 -22.75 17.06
CA ALA A 345 -30.87 -21.49 16.82
C ALA A 345 -29.95 -20.27 17.02
N GLY A 346 -29.12 -20.28 18.05
CA GLY A 346 -28.10 -19.26 18.26
C GLY A 346 -27.02 -19.27 17.18
N ALA A 347 -26.58 -20.45 16.74
CA ALA A 347 -25.63 -20.61 15.65
C ALA A 347 -26.19 -20.04 14.33
N GLU A 348 -27.44 -20.36 13.99
CA GLU A 348 -28.13 -19.84 12.82
C GLU A 348 -28.19 -18.32 12.80
N ALA A 349 -28.56 -17.71 13.93
CA ALA A 349 -28.63 -16.25 14.04
C ALA A 349 -27.26 -15.58 13.76
N LEU A 350 -26.17 -16.17 14.26
CA LEU A 350 -24.81 -15.68 14.05
C LEU A 350 -24.33 -15.90 12.60
N TYR A 351 -24.65 -17.06 12.00
CA TYR A 351 -24.38 -17.28 10.58
C TYR A 351 -25.13 -16.29 9.70
N GLN A 352 -26.41 -16.00 10.00
CA GLN A 352 -27.18 -15.02 9.25
C GLN A 352 -26.60 -13.60 9.37
N GLN A 353 -26.17 -13.19 10.58
CA GLN A 353 -25.47 -11.91 10.77
C GLN A 353 -24.20 -11.83 9.91
N ALA A 354 -23.42 -12.91 9.85
CA ALA A 354 -22.22 -12.95 9.00
C ALA A 354 -22.56 -12.91 7.51
N ILE A 355 -23.64 -13.55 7.07
CA ILE A 355 -24.15 -13.49 5.68
C ILE A 355 -24.57 -12.06 5.33
N ASP A 356 -25.31 -11.40 6.23
CA ASP A 356 -25.75 -10.01 6.04
C ASP A 356 -24.56 -9.03 5.98
N ALA A 357 -23.45 -9.37 6.65
CA ALA A 357 -22.17 -8.69 6.54
C ALA A 357 -21.31 -9.11 5.32
N GLY A 358 -21.85 -9.96 4.43
CA GLY A 358 -21.22 -10.35 3.16
C GLY A 358 -20.37 -11.63 3.21
N SER A 359 -20.43 -12.40 4.31
CA SER A 359 -19.66 -13.64 4.44
C SER A 359 -20.26 -14.78 3.62
N THR A 360 -19.62 -15.08 2.49
CA THR A 360 -19.96 -16.27 1.69
C THR A 360 -19.62 -17.59 2.38
N ASP A 361 -18.67 -17.59 3.33
CA ASP A 361 -18.34 -18.77 4.12
C ASP A 361 -19.42 -19.09 5.14
N ALA A 362 -20.01 -18.07 5.78
CA ALA A 362 -21.12 -18.26 6.71
C ALA A 362 -22.34 -18.89 6.04
N MET A 363 -22.60 -18.53 4.78
CA MET A 363 -23.63 -19.15 3.97
C MET A 363 -23.39 -20.66 3.80
N VAL A 364 -22.17 -21.08 3.48
CA VAL A 364 -21.83 -22.50 3.34
C VAL A 364 -21.95 -23.24 4.67
N GLN A 365 -21.51 -22.64 5.78
CA GLN A 365 -21.62 -23.27 7.09
C GLN A 365 -23.10 -23.41 7.52
N LEU A 366 -23.94 -22.42 7.23
CA LEU A 366 -25.36 -22.49 7.53
C LEU A 366 -26.07 -23.59 6.74
N MET A 367 -25.78 -23.73 5.45
CA MET A 367 -26.34 -24.80 4.62
C MET A 367 -25.93 -26.18 5.16
N ARG A 368 -24.65 -26.36 5.53
CA ARG A 368 -24.14 -27.61 6.12
C ARG A 368 -24.79 -27.93 7.46
N MET A 369 -24.95 -26.92 8.32
CA MET A 369 -25.59 -27.08 9.62
C MET A 369 -27.05 -27.52 9.47
N ARG A 370 -27.79 -26.93 8.52
CA ARG A 370 -29.18 -27.33 8.23
C ARG A 370 -29.28 -28.75 7.67
N GLU A 371 -28.41 -29.13 6.72
CA GLU A 371 -28.36 -30.51 6.23
C GLU A 371 -28.04 -31.51 7.36
N ALA A 372 -27.06 -31.21 8.21
CA ALA A 372 -26.69 -32.06 9.35
C ALA A 372 -27.83 -32.18 10.38
N ALA A 373 -28.65 -31.15 10.53
CA ALA A 373 -29.86 -31.16 11.36
C ALA A 373 -31.06 -31.85 10.68
N GLY A 374 -30.93 -32.32 9.43
CA GLY A 374 -31.99 -32.95 8.66
C GLY A 374 -32.93 -31.98 7.94
N ASP A 375 -32.70 -30.68 8.01
CA ASP A 375 -33.44 -29.64 7.28
C ASP A 375 -32.90 -29.47 5.85
N SER A 376 -33.07 -30.51 5.04
CA SER A 376 -32.63 -30.50 3.64
C SER A 376 -33.35 -29.43 2.81
N ASP A 377 -34.66 -29.24 3.04
CA ASP A 377 -35.46 -28.23 2.32
C ASP A 377 -34.97 -26.81 2.63
N GLY A 378 -34.63 -26.52 3.89
CA GLY A 378 -34.08 -25.24 4.28
C GLY A 378 -32.67 -24.99 3.75
N ALA A 379 -31.81 -26.01 3.73
CA ALA A 379 -30.50 -25.92 3.10
C ALA A 379 -30.63 -25.64 1.59
N GLU A 380 -31.57 -26.31 0.92
CA GLU A 380 -31.83 -26.12 -0.51
C GLU A 380 -32.33 -24.71 -0.81
N ALA A 381 -33.29 -24.20 -0.01
CA ALA A 381 -33.81 -22.85 -0.18
C ALA A 381 -32.70 -21.78 -0.07
N LEU A 382 -31.75 -21.96 0.86
CA LEU A 382 -30.58 -21.10 1.00
C LEU A 382 -29.63 -21.22 -0.20
N ALA A 383 -29.33 -22.45 -0.65
CA ALA A 383 -28.49 -22.69 -1.82
C ALA A 383 -29.11 -22.07 -3.10
N GLN A 384 -30.42 -22.19 -3.27
CA GLN A 384 -31.16 -21.62 -4.39
C GLN A 384 -31.13 -20.10 -4.38
N ARG A 385 -31.31 -19.47 -3.22
CA ARG A 385 -31.19 -18.00 -3.08
C ARG A 385 -29.78 -17.54 -3.46
N ALA A 386 -28.76 -18.19 -2.91
CA ALA A 386 -27.37 -17.90 -3.21
C ALA A 386 -27.05 -18.06 -4.71
N ALA A 387 -27.55 -19.12 -5.34
CA ALA A 387 -27.39 -19.36 -6.77
C ALA A 387 -28.09 -18.31 -7.63
N ASN A 388 -29.26 -17.82 -7.21
CA ASN A 388 -29.98 -16.74 -7.88
C ASN A 388 -29.22 -15.41 -7.79
N ASP A 389 -28.52 -15.17 -6.68
CA ASP A 389 -27.65 -14.01 -6.47
C ASP A 389 -26.29 -14.14 -7.20
N GLY A 390 -26.08 -15.22 -7.97
CA GLY A 390 -24.87 -15.46 -8.74
C GLY A 390 -23.69 -16.02 -7.93
N SER A 391 -23.92 -16.46 -6.69
CA SER A 391 -22.87 -17.06 -5.87
C SER A 391 -22.42 -18.41 -6.45
N ALA A 392 -21.16 -18.48 -6.87
CA ALA A 392 -20.57 -19.74 -7.34
C ALA A 392 -20.62 -20.84 -6.27
N LYS A 393 -20.45 -20.49 -4.98
CA LYS A 393 -20.59 -21.44 -3.85
C LYS A 393 -22.02 -21.94 -3.69
N GLY A 394 -23.02 -21.07 -3.90
CA GLY A 394 -24.44 -21.46 -3.88
C GLY A 394 -24.79 -22.44 -5.01
N LEU A 395 -24.27 -22.16 -6.22
CA LEU A 395 -24.42 -23.05 -7.37
C LEU A 395 -23.77 -24.42 -7.16
N VAL A 396 -22.54 -24.45 -6.61
CA VAL A 396 -21.87 -25.71 -6.24
C VAL A 396 -22.70 -26.49 -5.23
N TYR A 397 -23.18 -25.83 -4.16
CA TYR A 397 -23.95 -26.51 -3.13
C TYR A 397 -25.23 -27.14 -3.69
N LEU A 398 -25.99 -26.37 -4.48
CA LEU A 398 -27.21 -26.85 -5.13
C LEU A 398 -26.92 -28.00 -6.11
N ALA A 399 -25.79 -27.95 -6.83
CA ALA A 399 -25.37 -29.05 -7.70
C ALA A 399 -25.14 -30.34 -6.92
N LEU A 400 -24.41 -30.28 -5.80
CA LEU A 400 -24.15 -31.45 -4.95
C LEU A 400 -25.44 -32.02 -4.34
N MET A 401 -26.37 -31.15 -3.91
CA MET A 401 -27.67 -31.60 -3.41
C MET A 401 -28.47 -32.33 -4.49
N ARG A 402 -28.50 -31.79 -5.72
CA ARG A 402 -29.19 -32.41 -6.87
C ARG A 402 -28.55 -33.73 -7.28
N GLU A 403 -27.23 -33.83 -7.21
CA GLU A 403 -26.51 -35.07 -7.47
C GLU A 403 -26.90 -36.18 -6.48
N ARG A 404 -26.92 -35.87 -5.18
CA ARG A 404 -27.33 -36.80 -4.12
C ARG A 404 -28.80 -37.19 -4.21
N ALA A 405 -29.64 -36.31 -4.74
CA ALA A 405 -31.05 -36.60 -5.04
C ALA A 405 -31.25 -37.45 -6.31
N GLY A 406 -30.19 -37.71 -7.10
CA GLY A 406 -30.25 -38.45 -8.37
C GLY A 406 -30.60 -37.59 -9.60
N ASP A 407 -30.72 -36.27 -9.43
CA ASP A 407 -30.98 -35.31 -10.51
C ASP A 407 -29.69 -34.95 -11.28
N HIS A 408 -28.96 -35.96 -11.76
CA HIS A 408 -27.62 -35.86 -12.34
C HIS A 408 -27.49 -34.79 -13.44
N SER A 409 -28.51 -34.65 -14.30
CA SER A 409 -28.49 -33.66 -15.39
C SER A 409 -28.57 -32.22 -14.87
N VAL A 410 -29.38 -31.99 -13.83
CA VAL A 410 -29.52 -30.68 -13.18
C VAL A 410 -28.25 -30.35 -12.41
N ALA A 411 -27.66 -31.34 -11.72
CA ALA A 411 -26.40 -31.19 -11.01
C ALA A 411 -25.27 -30.72 -11.93
N VAL A 412 -25.10 -31.35 -13.10
CA VAL A 412 -24.08 -30.95 -14.07
C VAL A 412 -24.32 -29.54 -14.60
N ALA A 413 -25.56 -29.20 -14.98
CA ALA A 413 -25.89 -27.86 -15.46
C ALA A 413 -25.61 -26.76 -14.41
N LEU A 414 -25.85 -27.06 -13.12
CA LEU A 414 -25.53 -26.14 -12.02
C LEU A 414 -24.02 -26.03 -11.79
N ALA A 415 -23.28 -27.12 -11.88
CA ALA A 415 -21.82 -27.12 -11.78
C ALA A 415 -21.16 -26.35 -12.93
N GLU A 416 -21.64 -26.48 -14.16
CA GLU A 416 -21.18 -25.67 -15.31
C GLU A 416 -21.44 -24.18 -15.10
N ARG A 417 -22.62 -23.81 -14.58
CA ARG A 417 -22.90 -22.41 -14.20
C ARG A 417 -21.98 -21.92 -13.10
N ALA A 418 -21.60 -22.77 -12.14
CA ALA A 418 -20.64 -22.41 -11.10
C ALA A 418 -19.24 -22.18 -11.68
N VAL A 419 -18.82 -22.96 -12.69
CA VAL A 419 -17.58 -22.72 -13.45
C VAL A 419 -17.62 -21.37 -14.15
N GLN A 420 -18.73 -21.04 -14.82
CA GLN A 420 -18.93 -19.73 -15.45
C GLN A 420 -18.91 -18.57 -14.44
N ALA A 421 -19.34 -18.81 -13.20
CA ALA A 421 -19.26 -17.87 -12.09
C ALA A 421 -17.87 -17.84 -11.39
N GLY A 422 -16.87 -18.53 -11.94
CA GLY A 422 -15.47 -18.50 -11.48
C GLY A 422 -15.06 -19.63 -10.53
N SER A 423 -15.91 -20.62 -10.28
CA SER A 423 -15.55 -21.80 -9.48
C SER A 423 -15.10 -22.97 -10.36
N THR A 424 -13.84 -22.97 -10.78
CA THR A 424 -13.25 -24.01 -11.64
C THR A 424 -13.27 -25.41 -11.01
N ARG A 425 -13.41 -25.52 -9.68
CA ARG A 425 -13.51 -26.79 -8.96
C ARG A 425 -14.90 -27.43 -8.96
N ALA A 426 -15.95 -26.73 -9.40
CA ALA A 426 -17.33 -27.20 -9.25
C ALA A 426 -17.60 -28.57 -9.88
N LEU A 427 -17.09 -28.79 -11.09
CA LEU A 427 -17.21 -30.08 -11.79
C LEU A 427 -16.37 -31.18 -11.13
N GLY A 428 -15.21 -30.82 -10.56
CA GLY A 428 -14.37 -31.76 -9.79
C GLY A 428 -14.99 -32.17 -8.46
N ASP A 429 -15.64 -31.24 -7.75
CA ASP A 429 -16.39 -31.52 -6.52
C ASP A 429 -17.54 -32.52 -6.83
N LEU A 430 -18.24 -32.33 -7.95
CA LEU A 430 -19.30 -33.24 -8.42
C LEU A 430 -18.76 -34.61 -8.83
N ALA A 431 -17.60 -34.65 -9.50
CA ALA A 431 -16.92 -35.89 -9.86
C ALA A 431 -16.57 -36.73 -8.63
N GLY A 432 -16.09 -36.08 -7.55
CA GLY A 432 -15.80 -36.76 -6.29
C GLY A 432 -17.02 -37.37 -5.61
N GLU A 433 -18.19 -36.72 -5.68
CA GLU A 433 -19.45 -37.33 -5.20
C GLU A 433 -19.81 -38.59 -6.00
N ARG A 434 -19.63 -38.59 -7.32
CA ARG A 434 -19.85 -39.78 -8.15
C ARG A 434 -18.86 -40.90 -7.87
N GLU A 435 -17.60 -40.55 -7.67
CA GLU A 435 -16.56 -41.51 -7.30
C GLU A 435 -16.89 -42.19 -5.97
N THR A 436 -17.27 -41.42 -4.95
CA THR A 436 -17.68 -41.98 -3.64
C THR A 436 -18.96 -42.80 -3.71
N ALA A 437 -19.86 -42.49 -4.65
CA ALA A 437 -21.04 -43.31 -4.96
C ALA A 437 -20.74 -44.56 -5.82
N GLY A 438 -19.49 -44.71 -6.30
CA GLY A 438 -19.05 -45.85 -7.14
C GLY A 438 -19.30 -45.69 -8.64
N ASP A 439 -19.76 -44.52 -9.10
CA ASP A 439 -19.87 -44.20 -10.53
C ASP A 439 -18.54 -43.64 -11.06
N TYR A 440 -17.55 -44.52 -11.20
CA TYR A 440 -16.21 -44.17 -11.68
C TYR A 440 -16.21 -43.62 -13.12
N ALA A 441 -17.11 -44.11 -13.98
CA ALA A 441 -17.21 -43.63 -15.36
C ALA A 441 -17.79 -42.21 -15.42
N GLY A 442 -18.82 -41.92 -14.61
CA GLY A 442 -19.36 -40.58 -14.46
C GLY A 442 -18.38 -39.61 -13.81
N ALA A 443 -17.62 -40.06 -12.81
CA ALA A 443 -16.56 -39.28 -12.18
C ALA A 443 -15.45 -38.91 -13.18
N GLU A 444 -14.96 -39.88 -13.98
CA GLU A 444 -13.95 -39.65 -15.00
C GLU A 444 -14.39 -38.59 -16.03
N ALA A 445 -15.62 -38.67 -16.52
CA ALA A 445 -16.16 -37.71 -17.47
C ALA A 445 -16.19 -36.28 -16.88
N LEU A 446 -16.59 -36.13 -15.62
CA LEU A 446 -16.64 -34.84 -14.94
C LEU A 446 -15.25 -34.29 -14.60
N TYR A 447 -14.31 -35.14 -14.20
CA TYR A 447 -12.92 -34.73 -14.02
C TYR A 447 -12.32 -34.23 -15.33
N GLN A 448 -12.59 -34.90 -16.47
CA GLN A 448 -12.11 -34.42 -17.76
C GLN A 448 -12.70 -33.05 -18.13
N GLN A 449 -14.00 -32.84 -17.91
CA GLN A 449 -14.62 -31.53 -18.12
C GLN A 449 -14.03 -30.44 -17.20
N ALA A 450 -13.74 -30.78 -15.95
CA ALA A 450 -13.09 -29.85 -15.01
C ALA A 450 -11.67 -29.48 -15.46
N ILE A 451 -10.91 -30.44 -16.01
CA ILE A 451 -9.58 -30.22 -16.59
C ILE A 451 -9.68 -29.28 -17.81
N ASP A 452 -10.65 -29.51 -18.68
CA ASP A 452 -10.86 -28.68 -19.87
C ASP A 452 -11.31 -27.25 -19.49
N ALA A 453 -11.94 -27.10 -18.32
CA ALA A 453 -12.23 -25.81 -17.70
C ALA A 453 -11.05 -25.20 -16.92
N GLY A 454 -9.86 -25.82 -16.95
CA GLY A 454 -8.62 -25.32 -16.34
C GLY A 454 -8.41 -25.72 -14.88
N SER A 455 -9.12 -26.72 -14.35
CA SER A 455 -8.90 -27.22 -12.99
C SER A 455 -7.71 -28.17 -12.91
N THR A 456 -6.61 -27.70 -12.32
CA THR A 456 -5.42 -28.53 -12.06
C THR A 456 -5.66 -29.56 -10.96
N ASP A 457 -6.51 -29.25 -9.97
CA ASP A 457 -6.86 -30.19 -8.90
C ASP A 457 -7.63 -31.40 -9.45
N ALA A 458 -8.56 -31.18 -10.39
CA ALA A 458 -9.28 -32.27 -11.07
C ALA A 458 -8.34 -33.22 -11.82
N MET A 459 -7.25 -32.69 -12.38
CA MET A 459 -6.21 -33.50 -13.02
C MET A 459 -5.53 -34.42 -12.01
N VAL A 460 -5.19 -33.91 -10.82
CA VAL A 460 -4.59 -34.69 -9.74
C VAL A 460 -5.53 -35.78 -9.24
N GLN A 461 -6.82 -35.48 -9.05
CA GLN A 461 -7.79 -36.48 -8.59
C GLN A 461 -8.02 -37.56 -9.66
N LEU A 462 -8.11 -37.21 -10.94
CA LEU A 462 -8.25 -38.19 -12.02
C LEU A 462 -7.03 -39.12 -12.13
N MET A 463 -5.82 -38.59 -11.97
CA MET A 463 -4.59 -39.41 -11.92
C MET A 463 -4.65 -40.42 -10.78
N ARG A 464 -5.00 -39.99 -9.56
CA ARG A 464 -5.14 -40.88 -8.40
C ARG A 464 -6.19 -41.97 -8.61
N MET A 465 -7.33 -41.61 -9.21
CA MET A 465 -8.39 -42.56 -9.50
C MET A 465 -7.92 -43.63 -10.51
N ARG A 466 -7.20 -43.24 -11.57
CA ARG A 466 -6.62 -44.17 -12.55
C ARG A 466 -5.53 -45.06 -11.96
N GLU A 467 -4.65 -44.51 -11.14
CA GLU A 467 -3.64 -45.29 -10.40
C GLU A 467 -4.29 -46.34 -9.49
N ALA A 468 -5.33 -45.95 -8.74
CA ALA A 468 -6.09 -46.87 -7.89
C ALA A 468 -6.80 -47.97 -8.69
N ALA A 469 -7.19 -47.68 -9.94
CA ALA A 469 -7.76 -48.65 -10.87
C ALA A 469 -6.72 -49.51 -11.60
N GLY A 470 -5.42 -49.26 -11.40
CA GLY A 470 -4.32 -49.98 -12.06
C GLY A 470 -3.99 -49.51 -13.47
N ASP A 471 -4.51 -48.35 -13.90
CA ASP A 471 -4.21 -47.70 -15.18
C ASP A 471 -3.01 -46.73 -15.03
N SER A 472 -1.81 -47.31 -14.85
CA SER A 472 -0.58 -46.54 -14.68
C SER A 472 -0.20 -45.74 -15.93
N ASP A 473 -0.45 -46.30 -17.13
CA ASP A 473 -0.16 -45.64 -18.41
C ASP A 473 -1.06 -44.40 -18.59
N GLY A 474 -2.34 -44.50 -18.23
CA GLY A 474 -3.29 -43.39 -18.28
C GLY A 474 -3.04 -42.30 -17.24
N ALA A 475 -2.46 -42.64 -16.08
CA ALA A 475 -2.02 -41.67 -15.08
C ALA A 475 -0.74 -40.93 -15.52
N GLU A 476 0.23 -41.65 -16.10
CA GLU A 476 1.48 -41.07 -16.62
C GLU A 476 1.22 -40.09 -17.78
N ALA A 477 0.29 -40.42 -18.67
CA ALA A 477 -0.12 -39.53 -19.76
C ALA A 477 -0.72 -38.19 -19.26
N LEU A 478 -1.50 -38.23 -18.18
CA LEU A 478 -2.04 -37.03 -17.53
C LEU A 478 -0.95 -36.21 -16.84
N ALA A 479 0.01 -36.88 -16.18
CA ALA A 479 1.14 -36.21 -15.52
C ALA A 479 2.03 -35.47 -16.53
N GLN A 480 2.25 -36.07 -17.70
CA GLN A 480 3.03 -35.45 -18.78
C GLN A 480 2.31 -34.22 -19.37
N ARG A 481 0.98 -34.25 -19.47
CA ARG A 481 0.18 -33.09 -19.89
C ARG A 481 0.28 -31.95 -18.86
N ALA A 482 0.19 -32.27 -17.57
CA ALA A 482 0.37 -31.31 -16.48
C ALA A 482 1.75 -30.60 -16.54
N ALA A 483 2.81 -31.35 -16.86
CA ALA A 483 4.17 -30.84 -16.94
C ALA A 483 4.45 -29.95 -18.16
N ASN A 484 3.62 -30.05 -19.22
CA ASN A 484 3.76 -29.26 -20.43
C ASN A 484 2.94 -27.95 -20.39
N ASP A 485 1.91 -27.88 -19.54
CA ASP A 485 0.97 -26.75 -19.43
C ASP A 485 1.29 -25.78 -18.26
N GLY A 486 2.32 -26.06 -17.46
CA GLY A 486 2.82 -25.22 -16.34
C GLY A 486 4.17 -24.58 -16.62
#